data_AF-Q9UJJ7-F1
#
_entry.id   AF-Q9UJJ7-F1
#
_cell.length_a   1.000
_cell.length_b   1.000
_cell.length_c   1.000
_cell.angle_alpha   90.00
_cell.angle_beta   90.00
_cell.angle_gamma   90.00
#
_symmetry.space_group_name_H-M   'P 1'
#
loop_
_entity.id
_entity.type
_entity.pdbx_description
1 polymer ?
#
loop_
_entity_poly.entity_id
_entity_poly.type
_entity_poly.pdbx_seq_one_letter_code
_entity_poly.pdbx_strand_id
1 'polypeptide(L)'
;MEPGSVENLSIVYRSRDFLVVNKHWDVRIDSKAWRETLTLQKQLRYRFPELADPDTCYGFRFCHQLDFSTSGALCVALNKAAAGSAYRCFKERRVTKAYLALLRGHIQESRVTISHAIGRNSTEGRAHTMCIEGSQGCENPKPSLTDLVVLEHGLYAGDPVSKVLLKPLTGRTHQLRVHCSALGHPVVGDLTYGEVSGREDRPFRMMLHAFYLRIPTDTECVEVCTPDPFLPSLDACWSPHTLLQSLDQLVQALRATPDPDPEDRGPRPGSPSALLPGPGRPPPPPTKPPETEAQRGPCLQWLSEWTLEPDS
;
A
#
# COMPACT_ATOMS: atom_id res chain seq x y z
N MET A 1 13.16 -10.27 16.09
CA MET A 1 12.69 -8.86 16.09
C MET A 1 11.58 -8.71 17.11
N GLU A 2 11.42 -7.52 17.70
CA GLU A 2 10.37 -7.24 18.68
C GLU A 2 8.98 -7.12 18.02
N PRO A 3 7.90 -7.57 18.67
CA PRO A 3 6.54 -7.34 18.20
C PRO A 3 6.15 -5.85 18.32
N GLY A 4 5.09 -5.45 17.60
CA GLY A 4 4.56 -4.09 17.72
C GLY A 4 4.03 -3.81 19.14
N SER A 5 4.27 -2.60 19.63
CA SER A 5 3.74 -2.12 20.91
C SER A 5 3.11 -0.74 20.74
N VAL A 6 2.28 -0.29 21.69
CA VAL A 6 1.61 1.01 21.58
C VAL A 6 2.60 2.17 21.69
N GLU A 7 3.72 1.97 22.37
CA GLU A 7 4.79 2.93 22.61
C GLU A 7 5.75 3.06 21.42
N ASN A 8 5.92 1.98 20.63
CA ASN A 8 6.86 1.95 19.52
C ASN A 8 6.21 2.43 18.21
N LEU A 9 6.49 3.68 17.84
CA LEU A 9 6.07 4.27 16.57
C LEU A 9 7.27 4.87 15.83
N SER A 10 7.63 4.25 14.70
CA SER A 10 8.72 4.74 13.84
C SER A 10 8.22 5.83 12.88
N ILE A 11 8.79 7.02 12.99
CA ILE A 11 8.49 8.17 12.12
C ILE A 11 9.61 8.33 11.11
N VAL A 12 9.28 8.33 9.82
CA VAL A 12 10.26 8.50 8.74
C VAL A 12 10.18 9.87 8.07
N TYR A 13 9.08 10.60 8.28
CA TYR A 13 8.90 11.96 7.79
C TYR A 13 7.88 12.71 8.64
N ARG A 14 8.12 13.99 8.92
CA ARG A 14 7.18 14.88 9.60
C ARG A 14 7.33 16.31 9.06
N SER A 15 6.23 16.87 8.60
CA SER A 15 6.11 18.29 8.23
C SER A 15 4.99 18.96 9.03
N ARG A 16 4.60 20.16 8.60
CA ARG A 16 3.43 20.88 9.16
C ARG A 16 2.11 20.21 8.75
N ASP A 17 2.09 19.58 7.58
CA ASP A 17 0.87 19.09 6.92
C ASP A 17 0.79 17.56 6.89
N PHE A 18 1.93 16.86 6.94
CA PHE A 18 1.98 15.40 6.81
C PHE A 18 2.89 14.74 7.85
N LEU A 19 2.55 13.50 8.19
CA LEU A 19 3.35 12.57 8.96
C LEU A 19 3.42 11.25 8.19
N VAL A 20 4.62 10.72 7.96
CA VAL A 20 4.78 9.38 7.40
C VAL A 20 5.40 8.48 8.45
N VAL A 21 4.68 7.41 8.77
CA VAL A 21 5.13 6.38 9.70
C VAL A 21 5.71 5.20 8.92
N ASN A 22 6.68 4.52 9.52
CA ASN A 22 7.04 3.17 9.12
C ASN A 22 6.18 2.20 9.95
N LYS A 23 4.99 1.87 9.44
CA LYS A 23 4.00 1.01 10.11
C LYS A 23 4.65 -0.34 10.41
N HIS A 24 4.49 -0.83 11.64
CA HIS A 24 4.93 -2.16 12.00
C HIS A 24 4.14 -3.24 11.22
N TRP A 25 4.74 -4.41 11.06
CA TRP A 25 4.02 -5.60 10.60
C TRP A 25 3.05 -6.07 11.69
N ASP A 26 1.97 -6.74 11.30
CA ASP A 26 0.91 -7.22 12.19
C ASP A 26 0.31 -6.13 13.10
N VAL A 27 0.17 -4.92 12.57
CA VAL A 27 -0.52 -3.81 13.22
C VAL A 27 -1.60 -3.26 12.29
N ARG A 28 -2.84 -3.30 12.76
CA ARG A 28 -3.99 -2.71 12.06
C ARG A 28 -3.90 -1.18 12.09
N ILE A 29 -4.37 -0.52 11.03
CA ILE A 29 -4.37 0.94 10.97
C ILE A 29 -5.30 1.53 12.03
N ASP A 30 -6.56 1.12 12.01
CA ASP A 30 -7.62 1.63 12.87
C ASP A 30 -8.52 0.50 13.36
N SER A 31 -9.24 0.75 14.46
CA SER A 31 -10.27 -0.15 14.95
C SER A 31 -11.20 0.58 15.89
N LYS A 32 -12.49 0.27 15.81
CA LYS A 32 -13.47 0.64 16.85
C LYS A 32 -13.62 -0.46 17.90
N ALA A 33 -13.05 -1.64 17.68
CA ALA A 33 -13.18 -2.76 18.60
C ALA A 33 -12.40 -2.47 19.88
N TRP A 34 -13.11 -2.41 21.01
CA TRP A 34 -12.51 -2.12 22.31
C TRP A 34 -11.42 -3.13 22.71
N ARG A 35 -11.54 -4.38 22.24
CA ARG A 35 -10.59 -5.48 22.47
C ARG A 35 -9.27 -5.32 21.72
N GLU A 36 -9.25 -4.54 20.64
CA GLU A 36 -8.07 -4.40 19.80
C GLU A 36 -7.14 -3.35 20.40
N THR A 37 -6.26 -3.78 21.30
CA THR A 37 -5.42 -2.91 22.13
C THR A 37 -4.30 -2.22 21.34
N LEU A 38 -3.88 -2.80 20.21
CA LEU A 38 -2.79 -2.29 19.37
C LEU A 38 -3.29 -1.96 17.96
N THR A 39 -3.30 -0.67 17.64
CA THR A 39 -3.52 -0.15 16.29
C THR A 39 -2.58 1.02 16.05
N LEU A 40 -2.30 1.35 14.78
CA LEU A 40 -1.53 2.54 14.45
C LEU A 40 -2.21 3.80 14.98
N GLN A 41 -3.54 3.86 14.92
CA GLN A 41 -4.34 4.92 15.51
C GLN A 41 -4.07 5.09 17.01
N LYS A 42 -3.94 4.00 17.77
CA LYS A 42 -3.59 4.05 19.20
C LYS A 42 -2.14 4.46 19.42
N GLN A 43 -1.20 3.98 18.58
CA GLN A 43 0.21 4.41 18.61
C GLN A 43 0.35 5.92 18.35
N LEU A 44 -0.35 6.44 17.34
CA LEU A 44 -0.38 7.87 17.01
C LEU A 44 -0.96 8.70 18.16
N ARG A 45 -2.06 8.26 18.77
CA ARG A 45 -2.67 8.96 19.91
C ARG A 45 -1.80 8.93 21.17
N TYR A 46 -1.07 7.84 21.39
CA TYR A 46 -0.09 7.75 22.47
C TYR A 46 1.07 8.73 22.26
N ARG A 47 1.62 8.78 21.03
CA ARG A 47 2.80 9.59 20.71
C ARG A 47 2.52 11.07 20.47
N PHE A 48 1.34 11.39 19.93
CA PHE A 48 0.91 12.71 19.51
C PHE A 48 -0.57 12.96 19.87
N PRO A 49 -0.93 13.01 21.17
CA PRO A 49 -2.30 13.26 21.59
C PRO A 49 -2.85 14.59 21.03
N GLU A 50 -1.99 15.58 20.80
CA GLU A 50 -2.33 16.89 20.24
C GLU A 50 -2.72 16.87 18.75
N LEU A 51 -2.35 15.81 18.02
CA LEU A 51 -2.68 15.65 16.60
C LEU A 51 -4.00 14.89 16.39
N ALA A 52 -4.62 14.38 17.47
CA ALA A 52 -5.89 13.70 17.38
C ALA A 52 -7.01 14.68 17.02
N ASP A 53 -7.67 14.43 15.90
CA ASP A 53 -8.73 15.26 15.34
C ASP A 53 -10.11 14.67 15.67
N PRO A 54 -10.87 15.26 16.61
CA PRO A 54 -12.16 14.74 17.04
C PRO A 54 -13.23 14.76 15.94
N ASP A 55 -13.03 15.53 14.86
CA ASP A 55 -13.95 15.57 13.71
C ASP A 55 -13.78 14.36 12.77
N THR A 56 -12.86 13.45 13.08
CA THR A 56 -12.60 12.25 12.28
C THR A 56 -13.03 10.99 13.02
N CYS A 57 -13.52 10.00 12.27
CA CYS A 57 -14.01 8.72 12.81
C CYS A 57 -12.98 8.00 13.71
N TYR A 58 -11.68 8.17 13.41
CA TYR A 58 -10.58 7.49 14.07
C TYR A 58 -9.57 8.44 14.73
N GLY A 59 -9.82 9.74 14.78
CA GLY A 59 -8.87 10.72 15.33
C GLY A 59 -7.71 11.11 14.39
N PHE A 60 -7.53 10.46 13.25
CA PHE A 60 -6.46 10.77 12.28
C PHE A 60 -6.94 10.63 10.85
N ARG A 61 -6.35 11.40 9.93
CA ARG A 61 -6.69 11.41 8.50
C ARG A 61 -5.68 10.56 7.72
N PHE A 62 -5.89 9.25 7.67
CA PHE A 62 -5.05 8.35 6.87
C PHE A 62 -5.24 8.62 5.37
N CYS A 63 -4.15 8.91 4.66
CA CYS A 63 -4.21 9.26 3.24
C CYS A 63 -4.41 8.03 2.33
N HIS A 64 -4.04 6.85 2.81
CA HIS A 64 -4.23 5.57 2.15
C HIS A 64 -4.24 4.43 3.19
N GLN A 65 -4.40 3.20 2.72
CA GLN A 65 -4.32 1.99 3.54
C GLN A 65 -3.06 1.17 3.24
N LEU A 66 -2.79 0.24 4.14
CA LEU A 66 -1.74 -0.78 4.08
C LEU A 66 -2.25 -2.00 4.86
N ASP A 67 -2.09 -3.20 4.32
CA ASP A 67 -2.60 -4.43 4.96
C ASP A 67 -2.06 -4.61 6.38
N PHE A 68 -2.80 -5.35 7.22
CA PHE A 68 -2.43 -5.66 8.60
C PHE A 68 -0.99 -6.18 8.71
N SER A 69 -0.66 -7.25 7.96
CA SER A 69 0.65 -7.90 8.00
C SER A 69 1.75 -7.17 7.21
N THR A 70 1.39 -6.17 6.40
CA THR A 70 2.35 -5.41 5.60
C THR A 70 2.92 -4.26 6.42
N SER A 71 4.25 -4.19 6.56
CA SER A 71 4.93 -3.04 7.20
C SER A 71 5.23 -1.92 6.21
N GLY A 72 5.67 -0.75 6.69
CA GLY A 72 6.29 0.28 5.84
C GLY A 72 5.54 1.61 5.80
N ALA A 73 5.89 2.43 4.80
CA ALA A 73 5.43 3.80 4.65
C ALA A 73 3.90 3.92 4.62
N LEU A 74 3.36 4.69 5.57
CA LEU A 74 1.95 5.05 5.63
C LEU A 74 1.81 6.55 5.96
N CYS A 75 1.19 7.30 5.06
CA CYS A 75 1.04 8.75 5.19
C CYS A 75 -0.27 9.14 5.91
N VAL A 76 -0.15 10.05 6.88
CA VAL A 76 -1.23 10.67 7.65
C VAL A 76 -1.21 12.17 7.41
N ALA A 77 -2.33 12.73 7.00
CA ALA A 77 -2.51 14.17 6.91
C ALA A 77 -2.84 14.77 8.29
N LEU A 78 -2.18 15.87 8.63
CA LEU A 78 -2.32 16.54 9.94
C LEU A 78 -3.42 17.61 9.95
N ASN A 79 -4.00 17.90 8.79
CA ASN A 79 -5.16 18.78 8.67
C ASN A 79 -6.00 18.41 7.45
N LYS A 80 -7.18 19.03 7.35
CA LYS A 80 -8.17 18.76 6.32
C LYS A 80 -7.72 19.14 4.91
N ALA A 81 -6.96 20.23 4.76
CA ALA A 81 -6.47 20.67 3.45
C ALA A 81 -5.44 19.68 2.90
N ALA A 82 -4.49 19.26 3.74
CA ALA A 82 -3.52 18.22 3.44
C ALA A 82 -4.19 16.89 3.05
N ALA A 83 -5.22 16.47 3.81
CA ALA A 83 -5.98 15.25 3.52
C ALA A 83 -6.68 15.32 2.15
N GLY A 84 -7.33 16.45 1.84
CA GLY A 84 -7.95 16.68 0.54
C GLY A 84 -6.94 16.70 -0.62
N SER A 85 -5.75 17.25 -0.39
CA SER A 85 -4.70 17.28 -1.40
C SER A 85 -4.12 15.89 -1.68
N ALA A 86 -3.76 15.14 -0.63
CA ALA A 86 -3.31 13.76 -0.79
C ALA A 86 -4.38 12.87 -1.43
N TYR A 87 -5.65 13.01 -1.03
CA TYR A 87 -6.77 12.28 -1.64
C TYR A 87 -6.85 12.50 -3.16
N ARG A 88 -6.69 13.74 -3.63
CA ARG A 88 -6.63 14.03 -5.08
C ARG A 88 -5.50 13.27 -5.76
N CYS A 89 -4.30 13.25 -5.17
CA CYS A 89 -3.16 12.49 -5.72
C CYS A 89 -3.47 10.99 -5.88
N PHE A 90 -4.09 10.36 -4.89
CA PHE A 90 -4.50 8.94 -4.97
C PHE A 90 -5.61 8.73 -6.01
N LYS A 91 -6.62 9.61 -6.02
CA LYS A 91 -7.74 9.53 -6.97
C LYS A 91 -7.30 9.76 -8.42
N GLU A 92 -6.31 10.61 -8.64
CA GLU A 92 -5.73 10.92 -9.95
C GLU A 92 -4.59 9.97 -10.33
N ARG A 93 -4.25 8.99 -9.47
CA ARG A 93 -3.20 7.98 -9.68
C ARG A 93 -1.81 8.58 -9.86
N ARG A 94 -1.56 9.76 -9.30
CA ARG A 94 -0.26 10.47 -9.32
C ARG A 94 0.73 9.98 -8.25
N VAL A 95 0.33 9.03 -7.40
CA VAL A 95 1.16 8.52 -6.31
C VAL A 95 2.07 7.41 -6.82
N THR A 96 3.37 7.52 -6.54
CA THR A 96 4.34 6.45 -6.82
C THR A 96 4.58 5.64 -5.56
N LYS A 97 4.52 4.30 -5.68
CA LYS A 97 4.79 3.37 -4.59
C LYS A 97 5.77 2.30 -5.05
N ALA A 98 6.67 1.88 -4.17
CA ALA A 98 7.43 0.66 -4.35
C ALA A 98 7.57 -0.10 -3.03
N TYR A 99 7.65 -1.41 -3.12
CA TYR A 99 7.64 -2.33 -1.99
C TYR A 99 8.82 -3.28 -2.10
N LEU A 100 9.40 -3.65 -0.97
CA LEU A 100 10.32 -4.78 -0.91
C LEU A 100 9.56 -6.04 -0.52
N ALA A 101 9.98 -7.19 -1.03
CA ALA A 101 9.50 -8.48 -0.56
C ALA A 101 10.56 -9.58 -0.62
N LEU A 102 10.41 -10.61 0.21
CA LEU A 102 11.04 -11.92 0.00
C LEU A 102 9.96 -12.86 -0.53
N LEU A 103 10.19 -13.43 -1.71
CA LEU A 103 9.27 -14.34 -2.40
C LEU A 103 9.84 -15.76 -2.42
N ARG A 104 8.99 -16.78 -2.30
CA ARG A 104 9.39 -18.18 -2.40
C ARG A 104 9.99 -18.49 -3.78
N GLY A 105 11.04 -19.30 -3.83
CA GLY A 105 11.74 -19.71 -5.04
C GLY A 105 12.72 -18.66 -5.60
N HIS A 106 13.55 -19.09 -6.55
CA HIS A 106 14.47 -18.23 -7.30
C HIS A 106 13.84 -17.83 -8.64
N ILE A 107 13.40 -16.58 -8.75
CA ILE A 107 12.84 -16.00 -9.99
C ILE A 107 14.01 -15.77 -10.95
N GLN A 108 13.98 -16.39 -12.13
CA GLN A 108 15.12 -16.38 -13.06
C GLN A 108 15.18 -15.09 -13.90
N GLU A 109 14.03 -14.50 -14.18
CA GLU A 109 13.91 -13.23 -14.89
C GLU A 109 14.35 -12.07 -13.99
N SER A 110 15.20 -11.17 -14.51
CA SER A 110 15.60 -9.98 -13.75
C SER A 110 14.46 -8.99 -13.52
N ARG A 111 13.44 -9.00 -14.39
CA ARG A 111 12.27 -8.14 -14.33
C ARG A 111 11.04 -8.85 -14.90
N VAL A 112 9.90 -8.75 -14.22
CA VAL A 112 8.63 -9.35 -14.61
C VAL A 112 7.51 -8.32 -14.53
N THR A 113 6.75 -8.15 -15.61
CA THR A 113 5.52 -7.36 -15.62
C THR A 113 4.33 -8.28 -15.42
N ILE A 114 3.56 -8.08 -14.35
CA ILE A 114 2.42 -8.91 -13.99
C ILE A 114 1.13 -8.13 -14.24
N SER A 115 0.35 -8.55 -15.23
CA SER A 115 -0.84 -7.83 -15.72
C SER A 115 -2.17 -8.57 -15.57
N HIS A 116 -2.20 -9.72 -14.89
CA HIS A 116 -3.45 -10.44 -14.62
C HIS A 116 -4.41 -9.55 -13.83
N ALA A 117 -5.64 -9.40 -14.32
CA ALA A 117 -6.67 -8.67 -13.59
C ALA A 117 -7.03 -9.39 -12.27
N ILE A 118 -7.40 -8.62 -11.24
CA ILE A 118 -7.75 -9.16 -9.91
C ILE A 118 -9.23 -8.93 -9.63
N GLY A 119 -9.93 -9.99 -9.27
CA GLY A 119 -11.32 -9.98 -8.81
C GLY A 119 -11.48 -10.47 -7.37
N ARG A 120 -12.72 -10.48 -6.88
CA ARG A 120 -13.08 -11.10 -5.60
C ARG A 120 -13.25 -12.60 -5.81
N ASN A 121 -12.84 -13.41 -4.83
CA ASN A 121 -13.07 -14.85 -4.84
C ASN A 121 -14.41 -15.16 -4.17
N SER A 122 -15.40 -15.64 -4.92
CA SER A 122 -16.71 -16.04 -4.37
C SER A 122 -16.77 -17.47 -3.86
N THR A 123 -15.80 -18.32 -4.22
CA THR A 123 -15.73 -19.71 -3.75
C THR A 123 -15.16 -19.79 -2.33
N GLU A 124 -14.08 -19.06 -2.08
CA GLU A 124 -13.29 -19.14 -0.84
C GLU A 124 -13.02 -17.77 -0.22
N GLY A 125 -13.89 -16.79 -0.45
CA GLY A 125 -13.66 -15.38 -0.06
C GLY A 125 -13.31 -15.14 1.42
N ARG A 126 -13.65 -16.09 2.31
CA ARG A 126 -13.24 -16.08 3.73
C ARG A 126 -11.76 -16.44 3.94
N ALA A 127 -11.23 -17.37 3.16
CA ALA A 127 -9.83 -17.80 3.24
C ALA A 127 -8.93 -16.96 2.30
N HIS A 128 -9.39 -16.70 1.08
CA HIS A 128 -8.68 -15.95 0.05
C HIS A 128 -9.59 -14.87 -0.51
N THR A 129 -9.54 -13.65 0.00
CA THR A 129 -10.51 -12.60 -0.39
C THR A 129 -10.47 -12.22 -1.88
N MET A 130 -9.31 -12.38 -2.52
CA MET A 130 -9.02 -11.91 -3.88
C MET A 130 -8.41 -13.03 -4.70
N CYS A 131 -8.61 -13.01 -6.02
CA CYS A 131 -8.07 -14.00 -6.94
C CYS A 131 -7.81 -13.38 -8.33
N ILE A 132 -7.06 -14.10 -9.17
CA ILE A 132 -6.74 -13.69 -10.54
C ILE A 132 -7.87 -14.04 -11.52
N GLU A 133 -8.00 -13.25 -12.58
CA GLU A 133 -8.92 -13.54 -13.68
C GLU A 133 -8.73 -14.97 -14.23
N GLY A 134 -9.83 -15.63 -14.58
CA GLY A 134 -9.82 -17.03 -15.06
C GLY A 134 -9.78 -18.10 -13.97
N SER A 135 -9.45 -17.75 -12.71
CA SER A 135 -9.59 -18.70 -11.59
C SER A 135 -11.06 -18.95 -11.22
N GLN A 136 -11.34 -20.12 -10.64
CA GLN A 136 -12.70 -20.53 -10.26
C GLN A 136 -13.29 -19.59 -9.20
N GLY A 137 -14.44 -18.98 -9.51
CA GLY A 137 -15.12 -18.03 -8.61
C GLY A 137 -14.55 -16.61 -8.63
N CYS A 138 -13.74 -16.26 -9.64
CA CYS A 138 -13.27 -14.88 -9.79
C CYS A 138 -14.36 -13.97 -10.33
N GLU A 139 -14.83 -13.04 -9.50
CA GLU A 139 -15.87 -12.08 -9.84
C GLU A 139 -15.32 -10.66 -10.00
N ASN A 140 -15.86 -9.94 -10.99
CA ASN A 140 -15.56 -8.53 -11.26
C ASN A 140 -14.05 -8.22 -11.33
N PRO A 141 -13.28 -8.90 -12.20
CA PRO A 141 -11.85 -8.65 -12.33
C PRO A 141 -11.58 -7.22 -12.77
N LYS A 142 -10.64 -6.55 -12.08
CA LYS A 142 -10.25 -5.17 -12.37
C LYS A 142 -8.81 -5.14 -12.91
N PRO A 143 -8.52 -4.27 -13.90
CA PRO A 143 -7.17 -4.11 -14.43
C PRO A 143 -6.15 -3.90 -13.31
N SER A 144 -5.09 -4.69 -13.35
CA SER A 144 -4.03 -4.73 -12.34
C SER A 144 -2.69 -4.85 -13.03
N LEU A 145 -1.70 -4.16 -12.50
CA LEU A 145 -0.37 -4.05 -13.08
C LEU A 145 0.65 -3.84 -11.97
N THR A 146 1.59 -4.78 -11.88
CA THR A 146 2.71 -4.75 -10.95
C THR A 146 3.99 -5.02 -11.73
N ASP A 147 4.96 -4.14 -11.58
CA ASP A 147 6.32 -4.32 -12.12
C ASP A 147 7.21 -4.88 -11.01
N LEU A 148 7.82 -6.04 -11.25
CA LEU A 148 8.67 -6.77 -10.30
C LEU A 148 10.10 -6.75 -10.82
N VAL A 149 11.05 -6.36 -9.97
CA VAL A 149 12.49 -6.34 -10.25
C VAL A 149 13.19 -7.22 -9.22
N VAL A 150 13.94 -8.23 -9.67
CA VAL A 150 14.67 -9.15 -8.76
C VAL A 150 15.99 -8.52 -8.33
N LEU A 151 16.17 -8.37 -7.02
CA LEU A 151 17.35 -7.75 -6.41
C LEU A 151 18.41 -8.79 -6.10
N GLU A 152 18.03 -9.85 -5.37
CA GLU A 152 18.94 -10.87 -4.86
C GLU A 152 18.27 -12.25 -4.87
N HIS A 153 19.06 -13.30 -5.06
CA HIS A 153 18.68 -14.66 -4.66
C HIS A 153 19.39 -15.02 -3.36
N GLY A 154 18.69 -15.80 -2.54
CA GLY A 154 19.22 -16.29 -1.28
C GLY A 154 18.41 -17.45 -0.72
N LEU A 155 18.66 -17.74 0.55
CA LEU A 155 17.86 -18.66 1.35
C LEU A 155 17.16 -17.91 2.48
N TYR A 156 15.91 -18.26 2.76
CA TYR A 156 15.20 -17.85 3.97
C TYR A 156 14.91 -19.08 4.82
N ALA A 157 15.52 -19.17 6.00
CA ALA A 157 15.42 -20.35 6.88
C ALA A 157 15.73 -21.68 6.15
N GLY A 158 16.66 -21.65 5.18
CA GLY A 158 17.08 -22.80 4.38
C GLY A 158 16.30 -23.03 3.07
N ASP A 159 15.16 -22.37 2.88
CA ASP A 159 14.37 -22.49 1.65
C ASP A 159 14.80 -21.44 0.62
N PRO A 160 14.82 -21.74 -0.70
CA PRO A 160 15.19 -20.78 -1.73
C PRO A 160 14.17 -19.63 -1.81
N VAL A 161 14.67 -18.38 -1.86
CA VAL A 161 13.84 -17.18 -1.99
C VAL A 161 14.50 -16.10 -2.86
N SER A 162 13.68 -15.22 -3.42
CA SER A 162 14.10 -14.03 -4.16
C SER A 162 13.73 -12.78 -3.40
N LYS A 163 14.70 -11.88 -3.18
CA LYS A 163 14.42 -10.51 -2.74
C LYS A 163 14.07 -9.68 -3.95
N VAL A 164 12.94 -8.98 -3.90
CA VAL A 164 12.39 -8.23 -5.04
C VAL A 164 11.98 -6.82 -4.65
N LEU A 165 12.01 -5.93 -5.63
CA LEU A 165 11.36 -4.62 -5.60
C LEU A 165 10.09 -4.69 -6.46
N LEU A 166 8.94 -4.35 -5.88
CA LEU A 166 7.63 -4.36 -6.51
C LEU A 166 7.11 -2.94 -6.66
N LYS A 167 6.80 -2.51 -7.89
CA LYS A 167 6.16 -1.22 -8.19
C LYS A 167 4.74 -1.47 -8.71
N PRO A 168 3.71 -1.39 -7.84
CA PRO A 168 2.34 -1.46 -8.28
C PRO A 168 1.93 -0.17 -8.99
N LEU A 169 1.54 -0.25 -10.27
CA LEU A 169 0.99 0.87 -11.04
C LEU A 169 -0.54 1.02 -10.87
N THR A 170 -1.12 0.07 -10.13
CA THR A 170 -2.52 0.02 -9.74
C THR A 170 -2.58 -0.29 -8.25
N GLY A 171 -3.75 -0.17 -7.62
CA GLY A 171 -3.90 -0.44 -6.18
C GLY A 171 -5.16 -1.25 -5.94
N ARG A 172 -5.13 -2.56 -6.22
CA ARG A 172 -6.18 -3.49 -5.81
C ARG A 172 -5.89 -4.02 -4.41
N THR A 173 -6.93 -4.47 -3.71
CA THR A 173 -6.79 -5.17 -2.43
C THR A 173 -5.87 -6.37 -2.60
N HIS A 174 -4.88 -6.50 -1.72
CA HIS A 174 -3.87 -7.57 -1.72
C HIS A 174 -3.10 -7.75 -3.04
N GLN A 175 -3.05 -6.74 -3.91
CA GLN A 175 -2.56 -6.88 -5.30
C GLN A 175 -1.20 -7.56 -5.42
N LEU A 176 -0.21 -7.09 -4.63
CA LEU A 176 1.15 -7.61 -4.68
C LEU A 176 1.21 -9.09 -4.27
N ARG A 177 0.45 -9.45 -3.23
CA ARG A 177 0.40 -10.80 -2.66
C ARG A 177 -0.23 -11.77 -3.65
N VAL A 178 -1.37 -11.40 -4.23
CA VAL A 178 -2.07 -12.18 -5.27
C VAL A 178 -1.22 -12.32 -6.52
N HIS A 179 -0.61 -11.25 -7.03
CA HIS A 179 0.24 -11.31 -8.22
C HIS A 179 1.47 -12.20 -8.02
N CYS A 180 2.16 -12.09 -6.89
CA CYS A 180 3.35 -12.90 -6.63
C CYS A 180 2.97 -14.38 -6.43
N SER A 181 1.87 -14.66 -5.71
CA SER A 181 1.32 -16.02 -5.59
C SER A 181 0.93 -16.61 -6.96
N ALA A 182 0.29 -15.81 -7.83
CA ALA A 182 -0.09 -16.22 -9.18
C ALA A 182 1.09 -16.54 -10.10
N LEU A 183 2.26 -15.96 -9.86
CA LEU A 183 3.51 -16.33 -10.55
C LEU A 183 4.12 -17.64 -10.03
N GLY A 184 3.57 -18.27 -8.99
CA GLY A 184 4.18 -19.40 -8.28
C GLY A 184 5.27 -18.97 -7.28
N HIS A 185 5.34 -17.69 -6.95
CA HIS A 185 6.34 -17.10 -6.05
C HIS A 185 5.66 -16.30 -4.92
N PRO A 186 4.85 -16.94 -4.04
CA PRO A 186 4.15 -16.25 -2.97
C PRO A 186 5.11 -15.54 -2.00
N VAL A 187 4.62 -14.51 -1.34
CA VAL A 187 5.37 -13.77 -0.31
C VAL A 187 5.64 -14.71 0.88
N VAL A 188 6.88 -14.76 1.34
CA VAL A 188 7.26 -15.53 2.53
C VAL A 188 6.49 -15.04 3.74
N GLY A 189 5.87 -15.96 4.50
CA GLY A 189 5.04 -15.67 5.67
C GLY A 189 3.63 -15.17 5.32
N ASP A 190 3.19 -15.27 4.05
CA ASP A 190 1.81 -14.93 3.68
C ASP A 190 0.84 -16.06 4.02
N LEU A 191 0.21 -15.96 5.18
CA LEU A 191 -0.78 -16.93 5.67
C LEU A 191 -2.05 -17.01 4.81
N THR A 192 -2.29 -16.04 3.93
CA THR A 192 -3.48 -16.01 3.07
C THR A 192 -3.17 -16.53 1.68
N TYR A 193 -2.06 -16.14 1.05
CA TYR A 193 -1.79 -16.48 -0.37
C TYR A 193 -0.60 -17.41 -0.58
N GLY A 194 0.02 -17.88 0.52
CA GLY A 194 1.03 -18.91 0.47
C GLY A 194 0.48 -20.30 0.19
N GLU A 195 1.35 -21.18 -0.31
CA GLU A 195 1.00 -22.58 -0.51
C GLU A 195 1.10 -23.36 0.81
N VAL A 196 0.30 -24.42 0.96
CA VAL A 196 0.37 -25.33 2.12
C VAL A 196 1.77 -25.95 2.27
N SER A 197 2.43 -26.24 1.15
CA SER A 197 3.82 -26.72 1.06
C SER A 197 4.85 -25.72 1.59
N GLY A 198 4.56 -24.41 1.51
CA GLY A 198 5.46 -23.32 1.89
C GLY A 198 5.64 -23.16 3.40
N ARG A 199 4.69 -23.68 4.21
CA ARG A 199 4.73 -23.61 5.69
C ARG A 199 4.89 -22.16 6.18
N GLU A 200 4.00 -21.29 5.67
CA GLU A 200 4.04 -19.84 5.93
C GLU A 200 3.68 -19.44 7.37
N ASP A 201 3.29 -20.40 8.20
CA ASP A 201 3.14 -20.26 9.65
C ASP A 201 4.48 -20.23 10.41
N ARG A 202 5.60 -20.55 9.74
CA ARG A 202 6.93 -20.59 10.36
C ARG A 202 7.68 -19.25 10.39
N PRO A 203 7.71 -18.43 9.32
CA PRO A 203 8.31 -17.11 9.37
C PRO A 203 7.65 -16.24 10.45
N PHE A 204 8.43 -15.44 11.16
CA PHE A 204 7.91 -14.62 12.26
C PHE A 204 6.96 -13.48 11.82
N ARG A 205 6.87 -13.23 10.50
CA ARG A 205 6.05 -12.19 9.87
C ARG A 205 5.88 -12.45 8.37
N MET A 206 4.97 -11.73 7.74
CA MET A 206 4.92 -11.60 6.29
C MET A 206 6.03 -10.67 5.77
N MET A 207 6.74 -11.12 4.74
CA MET A 207 7.89 -10.44 4.13
C MET A 207 7.47 -9.50 3.01
N LEU A 208 6.57 -8.56 3.32
CA LEU A 208 6.18 -7.45 2.44
C LEU A 208 6.33 -6.10 3.17
N HIS A 209 6.99 -5.15 2.53
CA HIS A 209 7.31 -3.85 3.11
C HIS A 209 7.07 -2.70 2.12
N ALA A 210 6.19 -1.76 2.46
CA ALA A 210 6.02 -0.50 1.73
C ALA A 210 7.27 0.37 1.91
N PHE A 211 8.13 0.35 0.90
CA PHE A 211 9.49 0.86 0.99
C PHE A 211 9.62 2.31 0.52
N TYR A 212 9.03 2.61 -0.64
CA TYR A 212 9.06 3.94 -1.24
C TYR A 212 7.65 4.47 -1.42
N LEU A 213 7.44 5.73 -1.05
CA LEU A 213 6.17 6.43 -1.22
C LEU A 213 6.44 7.86 -1.64
N ARG A 214 5.85 8.29 -2.77
CA ARG A 214 5.85 9.68 -3.22
C ARG A 214 4.44 10.17 -3.48
N ILE A 215 4.02 11.20 -2.76
CA ILE A 215 2.72 11.86 -2.90
C ILE A 215 2.98 13.32 -3.33
N PRO A 216 2.86 13.64 -4.62
CA PRO A 216 3.11 14.98 -5.14
C PRO A 216 1.89 15.88 -4.90
N THR A 217 1.70 16.37 -3.68
CA THR A 217 0.59 17.28 -3.37
C THR A 217 0.87 18.68 -3.92
N ASP A 218 -0.14 19.56 -3.89
CA ASP A 218 -0.01 20.94 -4.35
C ASP A 218 0.93 21.80 -3.49
N THR A 219 1.06 21.51 -2.20
CA THR A 219 1.89 22.28 -1.27
C THR A 219 3.21 21.58 -0.91
N GLU A 220 3.26 20.26 -0.98
CA GLU A 220 4.38 19.47 -0.50
C GLU A 220 4.53 18.16 -1.29
N CYS A 221 5.73 17.87 -1.80
CA CYS A 221 6.04 16.53 -2.29
C CYS A 221 6.44 15.64 -1.12
N VAL A 222 5.50 14.83 -0.63
CA VAL A 222 5.76 13.89 0.47
C VAL A 222 6.46 12.68 -0.12
N GLU A 223 7.80 12.66 -0.05
CA GLU A 223 8.63 11.58 -0.58
C GLU A 223 9.43 10.92 0.54
N VAL A 224 9.29 9.60 0.70
CA VAL A 224 10.04 8.82 1.67
C VAL A 224 10.59 7.54 1.06
N CYS A 225 11.73 7.13 1.59
CA CYS A 225 12.33 5.80 1.40
C CYS A 225 12.64 5.26 2.80
N THR A 226 11.90 4.25 3.25
CA THR A 226 12.10 3.65 4.57
C THR A 226 13.40 2.83 4.61
N PRO A 227 13.93 2.49 5.80
CA PRO A 227 14.98 1.49 5.91
C PRO A 227 14.52 0.14 5.37
N ASP A 228 15.41 -0.59 4.72
CA ASP A 228 15.18 -1.97 4.27
C ASP A 228 15.15 -2.94 5.47
N PRO A 229 14.02 -3.60 5.76
CA PRO A 229 13.93 -4.54 6.88
C PRO A 229 14.45 -5.95 6.53
N PHE A 230 14.71 -6.26 5.26
CA PHE A 230 15.10 -7.59 4.78
C PHE A 230 16.61 -7.66 4.57
N LEU A 231 17.35 -7.45 5.66
CA LEU A 231 18.80 -7.47 5.73
C LEU A 231 19.27 -8.57 6.68
N PRO A 232 20.37 -9.29 6.38
CA PRO A 232 20.93 -10.32 7.26
C PRO A 232 21.27 -9.81 8.68
N SER A 233 21.58 -8.52 8.81
CA SER A 233 21.85 -7.87 10.09
C SER A 233 20.62 -7.66 10.98
N LEU A 234 19.41 -7.72 10.41
CA LEU A 234 18.14 -7.57 11.13
C LEU A 234 17.41 -8.91 11.28
N ASP A 235 17.55 -9.80 10.29
CA ASP A 235 16.99 -11.14 10.28
C ASP A 235 18.05 -12.16 9.80
N ALA A 236 18.61 -12.91 10.74
CA ALA A 236 19.61 -13.93 10.47
C ALA A 236 19.09 -15.13 9.66
N CYS A 237 17.77 -15.29 9.51
CA CYS A 237 17.19 -16.31 8.64
C CYS A 237 17.36 -15.97 7.16
N TRP A 238 17.56 -14.69 6.81
CA TRP A 238 17.82 -14.25 5.44
C TRP A 238 19.31 -14.33 5.11
N SER A 239 19.66 -15.16 4.12
CA SER A 239 21.03 -15.38 3.65
C SER A 239 21.12 -15.15 2.12
N PRO A 240 21.36 -13.91 1.66
CA PRO A 240 21.62 -13.61 0.25
C PRO A 240 22.91 -14.30 -0.22
N HIS A 241 22.89 -14.83 -1.44
CA HIS A 241 24.09 -15.45 -2.06
C HIS A 241 24.36 -14.98 -3.49
N THR A 242 23.37 -14.37 -4.16
CA THR A 242 23.53 -13.83 -5.52
C THR A 242 22.91 -12.44 -5.60
N LEU A 243 23.69 -11.42 -5.94
CA LEU A 243 23.20 -10.07 -6.22
C LEU A 243 22.91 -9.94 -7.72
N LEU A 244 21.67 -9.57 -8.08
CA LEU A 244 21.25 -9.37 -9.47
C LEU A 244 21.16 -7.88 -9.81
N GLN A 245 20.53 -7.07 -8.94
CA GLN A 245 20.34 -5.63 -9.15
C GLN A 245 20.53 -4.83 -7.85
N SER A 246 21.11 -3.64 -7.97
CA SER A 246 21.35 -2.75 -6.82
C SER A 246 20.08 -2.00 -6.43
N LEU A 247 19.65 -2.16 -5.17
CA LEU A 247 18.53 -1.41 -4.61
C LEU A 247 18.77 0.11 -4.65
N ASP A 248 19.99 0.57 -4.35
CA ASP A 248 20.33 2.00 -4.38
C ASP A 248 20.14 2.62 -5.76
N GLN A 249 20.57 1.92 -6.82
CA GLN A 249 20.38 2.39 -8.20
C GLN A 249 18.90 2.45 -8.58
N LEU A 250 18.11 1.45 -8.17
CA LEU A 250 16.66 1.42 -8.41
C LEU A 250 15.93 2.52 -7.63
N VAL A 251 16.38 2.85 -6.42
CA VAL A 251 15.86 4.01 -5.67
C VAL A 251 16.16 5.30 -6.42
N GLN A 252 17.38 5.52 -6.92
CA GLN A 252 17.68 6.71 -7.73
C GLN A 252 16.80 6.79 -8.98
N ALA A 253 16.57 5.66 -9.66
CA ALA A 253 15.66 5.60 -10.81
C ALA A 253 14.21 5.92 -10.41
N LEU A 254 13.71 5.43 -9.27
CA LEU A 254 12.38 5.75 -8.75
C LEU A 254 12.22 7.25 -8.47
N ARG A 255 13.23 7.89 -7.86
CA ARG A 255 13.24 9.33 -7.60
C ARG A 255 13.21 10.14 -8.88
N ALA A 256 14.00 9.73 -9.89
CA ALA A 256 14.08 10.40 -11.18
C ALA A 256 12.86 10.15 -12.09
N THR A 257 12.05 9.13 -11.82
CA THR A 257 10.85 8.82 -12.62
C THR A 257 9.82 9.95 -12.44
N PRO A 258 9.27 10.53 -13.53
CA PRO A 258 8.17 11.48 -13.45
C PRO A 258 6.96 10.93 -12.69
N ASP A 259 6.15 11.79 -12.11
CA ASP A 259 4.87 11.35 -11.53
C ASP A 259 3.95 10.81 -12.64
N PRO A 260 3.15 9.76 -12.36
CA PRO A 260 2.23 9.22 -13.36
C PRO A 260 1.27 10.30 -13.87
N ASP A 261 1.13 10.40 -15.19
CA ASP A 261 0.22 11.35 -15.82
C ASP A 261 -1.25 10.87 -15.65
N PRO A 262 -2.16 11.68 -15.08
CA PRO A 262 -3.57 11.32 -14.98
C PRO A 262 -4.26 11.08 -16.35
N GLU A 263 -3.69 11.59 -17.45
CA GLU A 263 -4.22 11.40 -18.81
C GLU A 263 -3.78 10.08 -19.47
N ASP A 264 -2.67 9.47 -19.01
CA ASP A 264 -2.19 8.16 -19.50
C ASP A 264 -3.02 7.02 -18.89
N ARG A 265 -4.30 6.97 -19.28
CA ARG A 265 -5.18 5.85 -18.96
C ARG A 265 -4.95 4.77 -20.01
N GLY A 266 -4.24 3.70 -19.64
CA GLY A 266 -4.19 2.46 -20.40
C GLY A 266 -5.57 1.98 -20.89
N PRO A 267 -5.62 1.04 -21.86
CA PRO A 267 -6.72 0.89 -22.81
C PRO A 267 -8.08 0.78 -22.11
N ARG A 268 -8.96 1.78 -22.34
CA ARG A 268 -10.36 1.71 -21.93
C ARG A 268 -11.11 0.74 -22.85
N PRO A 269 -11.91 -0.21 -22.34
CA PRO A 269 -12.89 -0.91 -23.15
C PRO A 269 -13.99 0.09 -23.57
N GLY A 270 -14.27 0.10 -24.87
CA GLY A 270 -15.26 0.87 -25.64
C GLY A 270 -16.31 1.72 -24.93
N SER A 271 -16.44 2.98 -25.37
CA SER A 271 -17.72 3.57 -25.81
C SER A 271 -17.49 4.91 -26.54
N PRO A 272 -18.37 5.31 -27.50
CA PRO A 272 -18.12 6.38 -28.46
C PRO A 272 -18.72 7.75 -28.08
N SER A 273 -18.00 8.80 -28.48
CA SER A 273 -18.40 10.14 -28.99
C SER A 273 -19.64 10.90 -28.48
N ALA A 274 -19.42 12.12 -27.96
CA ALA A 274 -20.04 13.43 -28.34
C ALA A 274 -19.59 14.55 -27.35
N LEU A 275 -18.77 15.57 -27.73
CA LEU A 275 -19.10 16.91 -28.30
C LEU A 275 -20.01 17.76 -27.36
N LEU A 276 -19.77 19.01 -26.89
CA LEU A 276 -18.96 20.21 -27.30
C LEU A 276 -18.96 21.29 -26.12
N PRO A 277 -18.35 22.50 -26.23
CA PRO A 277 -17.63 23.21 -25.15
C PRO A 277 -18.19 24.60 -24.70
N GLY A 278 -17.54 25.25 -23.72
CA GLY A 278 -17.47 26.73 -23.60
C GLY A 278 -17.56 27.32 -22.17
N PRO A 279 -16.98 28.52 -21.88
CA PRO A 279 -16.26 28.81 -20.63
C PRO A 279 -16.91 29.83 -19.67
N GLY A 280 -16.49 29.86 -18.39
CA GLY A 280 -16.81 30.93 -17.44
C GLY A 280 -15.98 30.86 -16.15
N ARG A 281 -15.28 31.96 -15.81
CA ARG A 281 -14.42 32.10 -14.61
C ARG A 281 -15.18 32.84 -13.50
N PRO A 282 -15.21 32.38 -12.24
CA PRO A 282 -15.68 33.18 -11.10
C PRO A 282 -14.53 33.73 -10.20
N PRO A 283 -14.83 34.73 -9.34
CA PRO A 283 -13.88 35.56 -8.58
C PRO A 283 -13.36 34.87 -7.28
N PRO A 284 -12.42 35.47 -6.51
CA PRO A 284 -11.74 34.77 -5.41
C PRO A 284 -12.64 34.64 -4.16
N PRO A 285 -12.43 33.63 -3.29
CA PRO A 285 -13.39 33.31 -2.23
C PRO A 285 -13.20 34.17 -0.97
N PRO A 286 -14.29 34.52 -0.26
CA PRO A 286 -14.23 35.03 1.11
C PRO A 286 -14.09 33.87 2.12
N THR A 287 -13.85 34.23 3.38
CA THR A 287 -13.64 33.37 4.56
C THR A 287 -14.68 32.23 4.70
N LYS A 288 -14.21 30.99 4.94
CA LYS A 288 -15.01 29.75 4.85
C LYS A 288 -16.06 29.59 5.98
N PRO A 289 -17.35 29.33 5.65
CA PRO A 289 -18.35 28.81 6.59
C PRO A 289 -18.19 27.28 6.80
N PRO A 290 -18.86 26.68 7.80
CA PRO A 290 -18.83 25.23 8.03
C PRO A 290 -19.33 24.44 6.81
N GLU A 291 -18.74 23.25 6.65
CA GLU A 291 -18.84 22.42 5.44
C GLU A 291 -20.24 21.85 5.19
N THR A 292 -20.72 21.90 3.94
CA THR A 292 -22.04 21.37 3.55
C THR A 292 -22.01 19.84 3.39
N GLU A 293 -23.17 19.21 3.57
CA GLU A 293 -23.35 17.75 3.49
C GLU A 293 -22.86 17.16 2.14
N ALA A 294 -22.99 17.92 1.05
CA ALA A 294 -22.50 17.57 -0.28
C ALA A 294 -20.97 17.43 -0.38
N GLN A 295 -20.21 18.10 0.50
CA GLN A 295 -18.75 18.02 0.54
C GLN A 295 -18.27 16.85 1.42
N ARG A 296 -19.08 16.38 2.37
CA ARG A 296 -18.80 15.21 3.22
C ARG A 296 -19.00 13.89 2.47
N GLY A 297 -20.01 13.84 1.59
CA GLY A 297 -20.43 12.64 0.87
C GLY A 297 -19.30 11.87 0.17
N PRO A 298 -18.47 12.50 -0.67
CA PRO A 298 -17.44 11.78 -1.44
C PRO A 298 -16.33 11.17 -0.59
N CYS A 299 -16.01 11.79 0.56
CA CYS A 299 -14.98 11.30 1.49
C CYS A 299 -15.50 10.10 2.28
N LEU A 300 -16.74 10.17 2.77
CA LEU A 300 -17.39 9.08 3.50
C LEU A 300 -17.69 7.88 2.59
N GLN A 301 -18.18 8.11 1.37
CA GLN A 301 -18.48 7.05 0.43
C GLN A 301 -17.22 6.28 0.00
N TRP A 302 -16.10 6.99 -0.20
CA TRP A 302 -14.83 6.32 -0.50
C TRP A 302 -14.29 5.56 0.73
N LEU A 303 -14.41 6.11 1.94
CA LEU A 303 -14.04 5.36 3.14
C LEU A 303 -14.92 4.11 3.34
N SER A 304 -16.21 4.16 2.99
CA SER A 304 -17.13 3.01 3.05
C SER A 304 -16.87 1.96 1.96
N GLU A 305 -16.44 2.36 0.76
CA GLU A 305 -16.12 1.41 -0.32
C GLU A 305 -14.85 0.58 -0.04
N TRP A 306 -14.03 1.01 0.93
CA TRP A 306 -12.76 0.38 1.31
C TRP A 306 -12.76 -0.20 2.73
N THR A 307 -13.76 0.10 3.54
CA THR A 307 -14.01 -0.61 4.80
C THR A 307 -14.85 -1.84 4.49
N LEU A 308 -14.20 -3.00 4.40
CA LEU A 308 -14.92 -4.24 4.66
C LEU A 308 -15.35 -4.17 6.13
N GLU A 309 -16.65 -3.97 6.36
CA GLU A 309 -17.20 -4.23 7.68
C GLU A 309 -16.86 -5.68 8.05
N PRO A 310 -16.34 -5.94 9.25
CA PRO A 310 -16.30 -7.31 9.74
C PRO A 310 -17.76 -7.71 10.01
N ASP A 311 -18.32 -8.54 9.12
CA ASP A 311 -19.48 -9.34 9.50
C ASP A 311 -19.12 -10.15 10.75
N SER A 312 -20.03 -10.14 11.71
CA SER A 312 -19.88 -10.67 13.08
C SER A 312 -19.35 -12.09 13.17
#